data_AF-A0A7S2STV2-F1
#
_entry.id   AF-A0A7S2STV2-F1
#
_cell.length_a   1.000
_cell.length_b   1.000
_cell.length_c   1.000
_cell.angle_alpha   90.00
_cell.angle_beta   90.00
_cell.angle_gamma   90.00
#
_symmetry.space_group_name_H-M   'P 1'
#
loop_
_entity.id
_entity.type
_entity.pdbx_description
1 polymer ?
#
loop_
_entity_poly.entity_id
_entity_poly.type
_entity_poly.pdbx_seq_one_letter_code
_entity_poly.pdbx_strand_id
1 'polypeptide(L)'
;DAFERGLASQKKAFDKRWEIWSAAKAKHDAALRPQLSRPDAADQLAALRAAEEERNGEAIAAAQVAKEEVLRHQVEHAKAFARTADEQCAAALRSLDALVLTEDLGHLPGDELMEKKRKSLKRLRKLEKKRVAAGEDPDADPGPVPESYQMPDGRHWPSRTWAALDVSRLKQALQSSSKSDAGASSTQWIDDLTEELSSGPESLVTTAHRQVLRARDEIWQEFLQSMDHTATETSAKFEHLIHGETHWRAQWVKSVEKLVNAGKKPQGEPRETAAS
;
A
#
# COMPACT_ATOMS: atom_id res chain seq x y z
N ASP A 1 17.89 -3.46 -3.44
CA ASP A 1 17.15 -4.52 -2.71
C ASP A 1 17.93 -5.10 -1.52
N ALA A 2 18.09 -4.35 -0.42
CA ALA A 2 18.48 -4.97 0.87
C ALA A 2 17.24 -5.55 1.56
N PHE A 3 16.18 -4.74 1.59
CA PHE A 3 14.86 -5.01 2.16
C PHE A 3 14.22 -6.33 1.66
N GLU A 4 14.06 -6.50 0.34
CA GLU A 4 13.39 -7.68 -0.23
C GLU A 4 14.09 -8.99 0.12
N ARG A 5 15.44 -8.99 0.15
CA ARG A 5 16.24 -10.16 0.56
C ARG A 5 16.03 -10.50 2.03
N GLY A 6 15.79 -9.51 2.89
CA GLY A 6 15.37 -9.72 4.28
C GLY A 6 14.00 -10.40 4.37
N LEU A 7 13.00 -9.82 3.70
CA LEU A 7 11.63 -10.35 3.69
C LEU A 7 11.54 -11.77 3.11
N ALA A 8 12.26 -12.04 2.01
CA ALA A 8 12.35 -13.37 1.41
C ALA A 8 13.04 -14.38 2.34
N SER A 9 14.05 -13.96 3.11
CA SER A 9 14.72 -14.79 4.12
C SER A 9 13.78 -15.12 5.28
N GLN A 10 13.06 -14.13 5.83
CA GLN A 10 12.05 -14.33 6.87
C GLN A 10 10.95 -15.27 6.41
N LYS A 11 10.38 -15.05 5.21
CA LYS A 11 9.37 -15.92 4.61
C LYS A 11 9.87 -17.36 4.51
N LYS A 12 11.07 -17.57 3.96
CA LYS A 12 11.70 -18.90 3.85
C LYS A 12 11.96 -19.56 5.21
N ALA A 13 12.30 -18.78 6.23
CA ALA A 13 12.48 -19.28 7.60
C ALA A 13 11.15 -19.67 8.27
N PHE A 14 10.08 -18.89 8.03
CA PHE A 14 8.72 -19.22 8.48
C PHE A 14 8.20 -20.48 7.77
N ASP A 15 8.26 -20.52 6.44
CA ASP A 15 7.76 -21.65 5.65
C ASP A 15 8.46 -22.97 6.07
N LYS A 16 9.78 -22.95 6.31
CA LYS A 16 10.52 -24.10 6.86
C LYS A 16 10.09 -24.51 8.29
N ARG A 17 9.75 -23.56 9.16
CA ARG A 17 9.19 -23.89 10.49
C ARG A 17 7.78 -24.49 10.36
N TRP A 18 6.99 -23.98 9.41
CA TRP A 18 5.65 -24.47 9.12
C TRP A 18 5.66 -25.92 8.61
N GLU A 19 6.63 -26.30 7.77
CA GLU A 19 6.86 -27.69 7.38
C GLU A 19 7.12 -28.60 8.60
N ILE A 20 7.96 -28.15 9.55
CA ILE A 20 8.29 -28.90 10.77
C ILE A 20 7.06 -29.09 11.66
N TRP A 21 6.28 -28.02 11.92
CA TRP A 21 5.04 -28.12 12.70
C TRP A 21 3.98 -28.98 12.00
N SER A 22 3.91 -28.95 10.67
CA SER A 22 3.01 -29.79 9.87
C SER A 22 3.39 -31.27 9.93
N ALA A 23 4.70 -31.59 9.88
CA ALA A 23 5.19 -32.95 10.06
C ALA A 23 4.97 -33.48 11.50
N ALA A 24 5.17 -32.62 12.52
CA ALA A 24 4.88 -32.95 13.90
C ALA A 24 3.38 -33.24 14.10
N LYS A 25 2.50 -32.37 13.58
CA LYS A 25 1.04 -32.54 13.57
C LYS A 25 0.60 -33.89 12.98
N ALA A 26 1.11 -34.26 11.81
CA ALA A 26 0.81 -35.55 11.18
C ALA A 26 1.36 -36.75 11.97
N LYS A 27 2.55 -36.63 12.58
CA LYS A 27 3.13 -37.65 13.46
C LYS A 27 2.28 -37.85 14.72
N HIS A 28 1.75 -36.78 15.30
CA HIS A 28 0.92 -36.84 16.51
C HIS A 28 -0.45 -37.48 16.20
N ASP A 29 -1.08 -37.14 15.07
CA ASP A 29 -2.34 -37.75 14.60
C ASP A 29 -2.17 -39.27 14.40
N ALA A 30 -1.09 -39.70 13.73
CA ALA A 30 -0.74 -41.11 13.59
C ALA A 30 -0.34 -41.83 14.90
N ALA A 31 -0.14 -41.09 16.00
CA ALA A 31 0.08 -41.60 17.35
C ALA A 31 -1.20 -41.67 18.19
N LEU A 32 -2.27 -40.94 17.83
CA LEU A 32 -3.56 -40.87 18.55
C LEU A 32 -4.41 -42.15 18.34
N ARG A 33 -3.88 -43.30 18.75
CA ARG A 33 -4.40 -44.64 18.43
C ARG A 33 -5.42 -45.14 19.45
N PRO A 34 -6.37 -46.01 19.08
CA PRO A 34 -7.37 -46.58 19.99
C PRO A 34 -6.81 -47.23 21.27
N GLN A 35 -5.59 -47.76 21.22
CA GLN A 35 -4.92 -48.37 22.38
C GLN A 35 -4.62 -47.38 23.52
N LEU A 36 -4.53 -46.06 23.22
CA LEU A 36 -4.37 -45.00 24.24
C LEU A 36 -5.62 -44.78 25.10
N SER A 37 -6.74 -45.48 24.83
CA SER A 37 -7.90 -45.52 25.73
C SER A 37 -7.70 -46.37 26.99
N ARG A 38 -6.61 -47.16 27.07
CA ARG A 38 -6.33 -48.01 28.25
C ARG A 38 -5.82 -47.17 29.44
N PRO A 39 -6.20 -47.49 30.70
CA PRO A 39 -5.65 -46.81 31.88
C PRO A 39 -4.12 -46.79 31.91
N ASP A 40 -3.48 -47.91 31.57
CA ASP A 40 -2.02 -48.07 31.53
C ASP A 40 -1.30 -47.15 30.52
N ALA A 41 -2.05 -46.50 29.62
CA ALA A 41 -1.55 -45.57 28.61
C ALA A 41 -1.89 -44.10 28.91
N ALA A 42 -2.47 -43.79 30.08
CA ALA A 42 -2.90 -42.44 30.45
C ALA A 42 -1.75 -41.41 30.37
N ASP A 43 -0.56 -41.76 30.87
CA ASP A 43 0.63 -40.89 30.84
C ASP A 43 1.10 -40.63 29.40
N GLN A 44 0.98 -41.62 28.51
CA GLN A 44 1.34 -41.47 27.09
C GLN A 44 0.36 -40.53 26.38
N LEU A 45 -0.93 -40.63 26.68
CA LEU A 45 -1.97 -39.73 26.14
C LEU A 45 -1.82 -38.30 26.71
N ALA A 46 -1.44 -38.16 27.98
CA ALA A 46 -1.17 -36.87 28.60
C ALA A 46 0.07 -36.19 28.00
N ALA A 47 1.17 -36.92 27.82
CA ALA A 47 2.38 -36.41 27.18
C ALA A 47 2.13 -36.02 25.70
N LEU A 48 1.39 -36.86 24.96
CA LEU A 48 1.01 -36.56 23.58
C LEU A 48 0.14 -35.30 23.49
N ARG A 49 -0.85 -35.15 24.39
CA ARG A 49 -1.68 -33.94 24.49
C ARG A 49 -0.84 -32.68 24.77
N ALA A 50 0.11 -32.75 25.71
CA ALA A 50 0.96 -31.62 26.04
C ALA A 50 1.80 -31.16 24.83
N ALA A 51 2.46 -32.09 24.14
CA ALA A 51 3.23 -31.78 22.94
C ALA A 51 2.36 -31.27 21.77
N GLU A 52 1.13 -31.77 21.62
CA GLU A 52 0.16 -31.34 20.62
C GLU A 52 -0.38 -29.92 20.87
N GLU A 53 -0.48 -29.52 22.14
CA GLU A 53 -0.90 -28.21 22.63
C GLU A 53 0.23 -27.17 22.57
N GLU A 54 1.45 -27.52 22.99
CA GLU A 54 2.67 -26.70 22.87
C GLU A 54 2.94 -26.34 21.41
N ARG A 55 3.03 -27.34 20.53
CA ARG A 55 3.23 -27.19 19.08
C ARG A 55 2.12 -26.36 18.39
N ASN A 56 0.89 -26.38 18.91
CA ASN A 56 -0.19 -25.52 18.41
C ASN A 56 -0.01 -24.06 18.83
N GLY A 57 0.38 -23.83 20.09
CA GLY A 57 0.72 -22.51 20.62
C GLY A 57 1.88 -21.87 19.86
N GLU A 58 2.97 -22.61 19.64
CA GLU A 58 4.10 -22.17 18.82
C GLU A 58 3.67 -21.76 17.40
N ALA A 59 2.92 -22.62 16.71
CA ALA A 59 2.54 -22.39 15.32
C ALA A 59 1.61 -21.17 15.16
N ILE A 60 0.68 -20.96 16.11
CA ILE A 60 -0.21 -19.78 16.12
C ILE A 60 0.59 -18.51 16.44
N ALA A 61 1.41 -18.52 17.50
CA ALA A 61 2.20 -17.35 17.90
C ALA A 61 3.20 -16.94 16.80
N ALA A 62 3.85 -17.91 16.15
CA ALA A 62 4.75 -17.64 15.05
C ALA A 62 4.03 -17.14 13.78
N ALA A 63 2.79 -17.58 13.52
CA ALA A 63 1.98 -17.05 12.43
C ALA A 63 1.53 -15.60 12.71
N GLN A 64 1.25 -15.25 13.97
CA GLN A 64 0.96 -13.87 14.39
C GLN A 64 2.20 -12.97 14.22
N VAL A 65 3.35 -13.37 14.77
CA VAL A 65 4.62 -12.62 14.63
C VAL A 65 5.00 -12.47 13.15
N ALA A 66 4.85 -13.52 12.33
CA ALA A 66 5.14 -13.43 10.90
C ALA A 66 4.16 -12.50 10.15
N LYS A 67 2.88 -12.47 10.51
CA LYS A 67 1.91 -11.47 9.98
C LYS A 67 2.39 -10.05 10.33
N GLU A 68 2.69 -9.80 11.59
CA GLU A 68 3.15 -8.49 12.09
C GLU A 68 4.45 -8.04 11.44
N GLU A 69 5.45 -8.93 11.27
CA GLU A 69 6.70 -8.61 10.58
C GLU A 69 6.47 -8.21 9.11
N VAL A 70 5.65 -8.96 8.37
CA VAL A 70 5.38 -8.66 6.94
C VAL A 70 4.61 -7.34 6.80
N LEU A 71 3.58 -7.10 7.63
CA LEU A 71 2.83 -5.84 7.60
C LEU A 71 3.70 -4.64 8.01
N ARG A 72 4.57 -4.78 9.04
CA ARG A 72 5.56 -3.76 9.41
C ARG A 72 6.54 -3.49 8.26
N HIS A 73 6.95 -4.51 7.52
CA HIS A 73 7.79 -4.33 6.34
C HIS A 73 7.06 -3.58 5.22
N GLN A 74 5.79 -3.89 4.93
CA GLN A 74 4.98 -3.12 3.97
C GLN A 74 4.87 -1.64 4.34
N VAL A 75 4.72 -1.33 5.65
CA VAL A 75 4.76 0.05 6.17
C VAL A 75 6.09 0.76 5.89
N GLU A 76 7.23 0.13 6.18
CA GLU A 76 8.55 0.74 5.87
C GLU A 76 8.77 0.94 4.37
N HIS A 77 8.28 0.02 3.53
CA HIS A 77 8.30 0.18 2.09
C HIS A 77 7.45 1.37 1.63
N ALA A 78 6.26 1.57 2.21
CA ALA A 78 5.39 2.69 1.88
C ALA A 78 5.99 4.05 2.26
N LYS A 79 6.66 4.16 3.42
CA LYS A 79 7.43 5.36 3.80
C LYS A 79 8.52 5.69 2.77
N ALA A 80 9.30 4.67 2.39
CA ALA A 80 10.39 4.84 1.42
C ALA A 80 9.86 5.24 0.03
N PHE A 81 8.78 4.60 -0.42
CA PHE A 81 8.12 4.91 -1.70
C PHE A 81 7.53 6.33 -1.72
N ALA A 82 6.84 6.76 -0.66
CA ALA A 82 6.26 8.10 -0.58
C ALA A 82 7.32 9.20 -0.70
N ARG A 83 8.43 9.10 0.07
CA ARG A 83 9.58 10.01 -0.03
C ARG A 83 10.20 9.98 -1.43
N THR A 84 10.46 8.79 -1.96
CA THR A 84 11.07 8.62 -3.29
C THR A 84 10.19 9.22 -4.40
N ALA A 85 8.88 9.07 -4.32
CA ALA A 85 7.93 9.61 -5.30
C ALA A 85 7.87 11.14 -5.27
N ASP A 86 7.91 11.77 -4.09
CA ASP A 86 7.95 13.23 -3.99
C ASP A 86 9.33 13.79 -4.39
N GLU A 87 10.43 13.18 -3.94
CA GLU A 87 11.80 13.53 -4.35
C GLU A 87 11.97 13.48 -5.88
N GLN A 88 11.47 12.42 -6.52
CA GLN A 88 11.51 12.26 -7.98
C GLN A 88 10.60 13.27 -8.69
N CYS A 89 9.41 13.54 -8.17
CA CYS A 89 8.54 14.59 -8.72
C CYS A 89 9.21 15.96 -8.62
N ALA A 90 9.75 16.33 -7.46
CA ALA A 90 10.45 17.59 -7.24
C ALA A 90 11.71 17.70 -8.11
N ALA A 91 12.44 16.60 -8.34
CA ALA A 91 13.55 16.56 -9.27
C ALA A 91 13.11 16.78 -10.72
N ALA A 92 12.07 16.08 -11.19
CA ALA A 92 11.54 16.22 -12.55
C ALA A 92 10.97 17.62 -12.81
N LEU A 93 10.30 18.23 -11.83
CA LEU A 93 9.83 19.62 -11.88
C LEU A 93 11.02 20.58 -12.01
N ARG A 94 12.03 20.50 -11.14
CA ARG A 94 13.27 21.31 -11.25
C ARG A 94 14.00 21.12 -12.59
N SER A 95 13.99 19.91 -13.15
CA SER A 95 14.55 19.66 -14.48
C SER A 95 13.79 20.35 -15.60
N LEU A 96 12.46 20.51 -15.49
CA LEU A 96 11.63 21.26 -16.42
C LEU A 96 11.76 22.78 -16.24
N ASP A 97 11.88 23.26 -14.99
CA ASP A 97 12.13 24.67 -14.67
C ASP A 97 13.50 25.14 -15.21
N ALA A 98 14.48 24.24 -15.27
CA ALA A 98 15.81 24.49 -15.86
C ALA A 98 15.83 24.46 -17.40
N LEU A 99 14.72 24.17 -18.09
CA LEU A 99 14.67 24.19 -19.56
C LEU A 99 14.45 25.60 -20.11
N VAL A 100 15.52 26.15 -20.69
CA VAL A 100 15.47 27.31 -21.58
C VAL A 100 14.62 26.97 -22.81
N LEU A 101 13.49 27.64 -22.96
CA LEU A 101 12.70 27.61 -24.20
C LEU A 101 13.02 28.83 -25.07
N THR A 102 12.54 28.82 -26.32
CA THR A 102 12.62 29.99 -27.22
C THR A 102 12.01 31.26 -26.61
N GLU A 103 11.08 31.10 -25.67
CA GLU A 103 10.43 32.17 -24.91
C GLU A 103 11.37 32.85 -23.88
N ASP A 104 12.43 32.18 -23.43
CA ASP A 104 13.42 32.72 -22.48
C ASP A 104 14.51 33.55 -23.16
N LEU A 105 14.70 33.39 -24.47
CA LEU A 105 15.77 34.04 -25.24
C LEU A 105 15.49 35.52 -25.56
N GLY A 106 14.29 36.01 -25.25
CA GLY A 106 13.86 37.38 -25.55
C GLY A 106 13.77 37.65 -27.05
N HIS A 107 14.07 38.89 -27.45
CA HIS A 107 14.33 39.24 -28.85
C HIS A 107 15.83 39.15 -29.12
N LEU A 108 16.20 38.33 -30.11
CA LEU A 108 17.59 38.22 -30.57
C LEU A 108 17.89 39.24 -31.69
N PRO A 109 19.13 39.70 -31.85
CA PRO A 109 19.51 40.60 -32.93
C PRO A 109 19.16 40.03 -34.31
N GLY A 110 18.22 40.68 -35.00
CA GLY A 110 17.63 40.21 -36.26
C GLY A 110 16.13 39.90 -36.20
N ASP A 111 15.57 39.65 -35.01
CA ASP A 111 14.11 39.39 -34.83
C ASP A 111 13.25 40.62 -35.15
N GLU A 112 13.85 41.82 -35.22
CA GLU A 112 13.23 43.07 -35.68
C GLU A 112 12.55 42.95 -37.06
N LEU A 113 13.01 42.01 -37.90
CA LEU A 113 12.47 41.75 -39.24
C LEU A 113 11.34 40.70 -39.27
N MET A 114 10.99 40.06 -38.14
CA MET A 114 9.89 39.09 -38.12
C MET A 114 8.52 39.76 -38.15
N GLU A 115 7.69 39.46 -39.16
CA GLU A 115 6.32 39.97 -39.27
C GLU A 115 5.52 39.73 -37.97
N LYS A 116 5.06 40.81 -37.33
CA LYS A 116 4.23 40.76 -36.10
C LYS A 116 3.01 39.84 -36.33
N LYS A 117 3.05 38.65 -35.71
CA LYS A 117 2.13 37.52 -35.93
C LYS A 117 0.66 37.95 -35.99
N ARG A 118 0.06 37.84 -37.18
CA ARG A 118 -1.27 38.40 -37.49
C ARG A 118 -2.33 38.00 -36.45
N LYS A 119 -3.01 39.00 -35.87
CA LYS A 119 -4.08 38.80 -34.87
C LYS A 119 -5.17 37.90 -35.46
N SER A 120 -5.56 36.83 -34.77
CA SER A 120 -6.57 35.91 -35.30
C SER A 120 -7.93 36.60 -35.47
N LEU A 121 -8.72 36.18 -36.46
CA LEU A 121 -10.05 36.74 -36.76
C LEU A 121 -10.98 36.83 -35.53
N LYS A 122 -10.89 35.89 -34.59
CA LYS A 122 -11.64 35.93 -33.32
C LYS A 122 -11.16 37.05 -32.37
N ARG A 123 -9.85 37.36 -32.33
CA ARG A 123 -9.31 38.52 -31.59
C ARG A 123 -9.64 39.84 -32.28
N LEU A 124 -9.58 39.91 -33.61
CA LEU A 124 -9.97 41.10 -34.38
C LEU A 124 -11.43 41.47 -34.12
N ARG A 125 -12.37 40.55 -34.34
CA ARG A 125 -13.81 40.77 -34.07
C ARG A 125 -14.13 41.14 -32.61
N LYS A 126 -13.32 40.67 -31.65
CA LYS A 126 -13.48 41.06 -30.23
C LYS A 126 -12.95 42.48 -29.95
N LEU A 127 -11.89 42.92 -30.64
CA LEU A 127 -11.40 44.31 -30.56
C LEU A 127 -12.38 45.27 -31.24
N GLU A 128 -12.78 44.97 -32.47
CA GLU A 128 -13.81 45.66 -33.26
C GLU A 128 -15.09 45.90 -32.42
N LYS A 129 -15.67 44.84 -31.84
CA LYS A 129 -16.84 44.96 -30.95
C LYS A 129 -16.58 45.79 -29.69
N LYS A 130 -15.32 45.87 -29.20
CA LYS A 130 -14.96 46.75 -28.06
C LYS A 130 -14.85 48.22 -28.49
N ARG A 131 -14.32 48.52 -29.68
CA ARG A 131 -14.23 49.89 -30.25
C ARG A 131 -15.64 50.47 -30.44
N VAL A 132 -16.50 49.72 -31.12
CA VAL A 132 -17.93 50.10 -31.32
C VAL A 132 -18.64 50.31 -29.99
N ALA A 133 -18.40 49.46 -28.98
CA ALA A 133 -18.98 49.61 -27.64
C ALA A 133 -18.40 50.78 -26.82
N ALA A 134 -17.27 51.37 -27.25
CA ALA A 134 -16.68 52.58 -26.67
C ALA A 134 -17.09 53.86 -27.42
N GLY A 135 -17.88 53.75 -28.50
CA GLY A 135 -18.23 54.87 -29.37
C GLY A 135 -17.12 55.29 -30.35
N GLU A 136 -16.06 54.47 -30.51
CA GLU A 136 -15.10 54.65 -31.59
C GLU A 136 -15.72 54.23 -32.93
N ASP A 137 -15.50 55.05 -33.96
CA ASP A 137 -15.91 54.77 -35.35
C ASP A 137 -15.25 53.47 -35.86
N PRO A 138 -16.02 52.50 -36.38
CA PRO A 138 -15.48 51.23 -36.89
C PRO A 138 -14.64 51.38 -38.16
N ASP A 139 -14.90 52.38 -39.00
CA ASP A 139 -14.22 52.61 -40.28
C ASP A 139 -13.09 53.65 -40.18
N ALA A 140 -12.92 54.29 -39.02
CA ALA A 140 -11.77 55.14 -38.77
C ALA A 140 -10.46 54.33 -38.76
N ASP A 141 -9.55 54.72 -39.66
CA ASP A 141 -8.23 54.10 -39.85
C ASP A 141 -7.56 53.84 -38.50
N PRO A 142 -7.21 52.59 -38.15
CA PRO A 142 -6.51 52.27 -36.92
C PRO A 142 -5.06 52.76 -37.01
N GLY A 143 -4.90 54.08 -36.77
CA GLY A 143 -3.64 54.80 -36.78
C GLY A 143 -2.54 54.08 -36.01
N PRO A 144 -1.27 54.29 -36.43
CA PRO A 144 -0.18 53.32 -36.34
C PRO A 144 -0.21 52.51 -35.05
N VAL A 145 -0.55 51.21 -35.20
CA VAL A 145 -0.86 50.29 -34.09
C VAL A 145 0.15 50.48 -32.97
N PRO A 146 -0.27 50.99 -31.79
CA PRO A 146 0.66 51.52 -30.78
C PRO A 146 1.83 50.59 -30.52
N GLU A 147 3.03 51.13 -30.71
CA GLU A 147 4.30 50.40 -30.60
C GLU A 147 4.55 49.86 -29.19
N SER A 148 3.77 50.35 -28.22
CA SER A 148 3.67 49.90 -26.83
C SER A 148 3.13 48.47 -26.61
N TYR A 149 2.99 47.64 -27.66
CA TYR A 149 3.16 46.19 -27.46
C TYR A 149 4.64 45.82 -27.41
N GLN A 150 5.32 46.37 -26.40
CA GLN A 150 6.52 45.78 -25.84
C GLN A 150 6.10 44.38 -25.36
N MET A 151 6.68 43.33 -25.95
CA MET A 151 6.62 42.02 -25.30
C MET A 151 7.41 42.15 -23.99
N PRO A 152 6.87 41.68 -22.84
CA PRO A 152 7.60 41.75 -21.58
C PRO A 152 8.95 41.05 -21.69
N ASP A 153 10.00 41.63 -21.10
CA ASP A 153 11.33 41.02 -21.14
C ASP A 153 11.34 39.70 -20.36
N GLY A 154 11.63 38.62 -21.09
CA GLY A 154 11.70 37.28 -20.57
C GLY A 154 10.34 36.63 -20.27
N ARG A 155 10.42 35.44 -19.70
CA ARG A 155 9.31 34.49 -19.61
C ARG A 155 8.54 34.69 -18.30
N HIS A 156 7.21 34.77 -18.38
CA HIS A 156 6.34 35.07 -17.23
C HIS A 156 5.37 33.92 -16.93
N TRP A 157 5.88 32.70 -16.78
CA TRP A 157 5.09 31.64 -16.15
C TRP A 157 4.99 31.94 -14.65
N PRO A 158 3.80 31.89 -14.03
CA PRO A 158 3.70 32.04 -12.59
C PRO A 158 4.35 30.83 -11.91
N SER A 159 5.20 31.10 -10.93
CA SER A 159 5.59 30.07 -9.95
C SER A 159 4.40 29.71 -9.06
N ARG A 160 4.39 28.47 -8.56
CA ARG A 160 3.38 28.00 -7.61
C ARG A 160 3.93 26.85 -6.76
N THR A 161 3.63 26.88 -5.46
CA THR A 161 3.61 25.69 -4.60
C THR A 161 2.51 24.72 -5.04
N TRP A 162 2.89 23.54 -5.53
CA TRP A 162 1.98 22.49 -5.94
C TRP A 162 1.40 21.74 -4.73
N ALA A 163 0.40 20.90 -4.95
CA ALA A 163 -0.17 20.10 -3.87
C ALA A 163 0.82 19.02 -3.42
N ALA A 164 0.96 18.85 -2.10
CA ALA A 164 1.64 17.72 -1.47
C ALA A 164 1.12 16.36 -1.97
N LEU A 165 1.87 15.30 -1.67
CA LEU A 165 1.41 13.93 -1.85
C LEU A 165 0.29 13.63 -0.82
N ASP A 166 -0.81 13.00 -1.26
CA ASP A 166 -1.93 12.67 -0.37
C ASP A 166 -1.63 11.41 0.47
N VAL A 167 -0.80 11.59 1.51
CA VAL A 167 -0.42 10.55 2.47
C VAL A 167 -1.62 10.07 3.31
N SER A 168 -2.68 10.88 3.44
CA SER A 168 -3.85 10.55 4.27
C SER A 168 -4.56 9.26 3.85
N ARG A 169 -4.52 8.93 2.55
CA ARG A 169 -5.07 7.67 1.99
C ARG A 169 -4.33 6.43 2.47
N LEU A 170 -3.05 6.56 2.82
CA LEU A 170 -2.25 5.46 3.36
C LEU A 170 -2.82 4.97 4.70
N LYS A 171 -3.39 5.89 5.50
CA LYS A 171 -4.12 5.58 6.75
C LYS A 171 -5.35 4.72 6.47
N GLN A 172 -6.11 5.04 5.42
CA GLN A 172 -7.31 4.31 5.00
C GLN A 172 -6.98 2.89 4.50
N ALA A 173 -5.93 2.77 3.67
CA ALA A 173 -5.44 1.49 3.11
C ALA A 173 -4.76 0.55 4.14
N LEU A 174 -4.54 1.02 5.36
CA LEU A 174 -4.08 0.20 6.48
C LEU A 174 -5.23 -0.17 7.42
N GLN A 175 -6.15 0.77 7.67
CA GLN A 175 -7.36 0.57 8.48
C GLN A 175 -8.35 -0.42 7.86
N SER A 176 -8.35 -0.58 6.52
CA SER A 176 -9.09 -1.63 5.81
C SER A 176 -8.70 -3.05 6.23
N SER A 177 -7.39 -3.28 6.46
CA SER A 177 -6.80 -4.57 6.83
C SER A 177 -6.87 -4.83 8.35
N SER A 178 -6.68 -3.79 9.18
CA SER A 178 -6.67 -3.94 10.65
C SER A 178 -8.07 -3.95 11.29
N LYS A 179 -8.85 -5.02 11.04
CA LYS A 179 -10.15 -5.24 11.73
C LYS A 179 -10.03 -5.67 13.21
N SER A 180 -8.80 -5.79 13.71
CA SER A 180 -8.48 -6.12 15.10
C SER A 180 -7.88 -4.90 15.83
N ASP A 181 -8.14 -4.81 17.14
CA ASP A 181 -8.00 -3.65 18.05
C ASP A 181 -6.56 -3.13 18.32
N ALA A 182 -5.70 -3.10 17.30
CA ALA A 182 -4.25 -2.93 17.39
C ALA A 182 -3.77 -1.46 17.51
N GLY A 183 -4.31 -0.72 18.49
CA GLY A 183 -3.65 0.40 19.18
C GLY A 183 -3.33 1.68 18.38
N ALA A 184 -3.71 2.84 18.94
CA ALA A 184 -3.47 4.17 18.36
C ALA A 184 -1.98 4.51 18.07
N SER A 185 -1.02 3.81 18.69
CA SER A 185 0.41 3.93 18.40
C SER A 185 0.78 3.57 16.95
N SER A 186 0.00 2.71 16.30
CA SER A 186 0.31 2.14 14.97
C SER A 186 0.33 3.18 13.83
N THR A 187 -0.31 4.35 13.99
CA THR A 187 -0.44 5.35 12.91
C THR A 187 0.41 6.60 13.06
N GLN A 188 1.16 6.80 14.16
CA GLN A 188 1.87 8.06 14.39
C GLN A 188 2.82 8.43 13.24
N TRP A 189 3.54 7.45 12.69
CA TRP A 189 4.45 7.64 11.55
C TRP A 189 3.76 8.13 10.27
N ILE A 190 2.44 7.95 10.13
CA ILE A 190 1.67 8.48 8.98
C ILE A 190 1.48 9.97 9.18
N ASP A 191 1.25 10.39 10.41
CA ASP A 191 1.07 11.79 10.79
C ASP A 191 2.45 12.50 10.71
N ASP A 192 3.52 11.88 11.20
CA ASP A 192 4.92 12.32 11.01
C ASP A 192 5.28 12.49 9.52
N LEU A 193 4.95 11.50 8.67
CA LEU A 193 5.21 11.53 7.22
C LEU A 193 4.32 12.54 6.48
N THR A 194 3.13 12.84 7.02
CA THR A 194 2.24 13.88 6.49
C THR A 194 2.77 15.28 6.82
N GLU A 195 3.41 15.46 7.99
CA GLU A 195 4.13 16.71 8.32
C GLU A 195 5.38 16.87 7.44
N GLU A 196 6.19 15.81 7.30
CA GLU A 196 7.39 15.78 6.45
C GLU A 196 7.10 16.15 4.99
N LEU A 197 6.04 15.58 4.40
CA LEU A 197 5.64 15.82 3.01
C LEU A 197 4.58 16.93 2.86
N SER A 198 4.31 17.71 3.91
CA SER A 198 3.25 18.75 3.91
C SER A 198 3.47 19.88 2.91
N SER A 199 4.73 20.21 2.63
CA SER A 199 5.12 21.24 1.66
C SER A 199 5.36 20.62 0.28
N GLY A 200 4.33 20.60 -0.56
CA GLY A 200 4.49 20.24 -1.97
C GLY A 200 5.49 21.14 -2.71
N PRO A 201 6.11 20.66 -3.81
CA PRO A 201 7.19 21.37 -4.49
C PRO A 201 6.73 22.71 -5.10
N GLU A 202 7.57 23.74 -5.05
CA GLU A 202 7.40 24.95 -5.84
C GLU A 202 8.05 24.80 -7.22
N SER A 203 7.32 25.18 -8.29
CA SER A 203 7.75 25.06 -9.69
C SER A 203 6.82 25.87 -10.63
N LEU A 204 7.23 26.12 -11.88
CA LEU A 204 6.47 26.93 -12.85
C LEU A 204 5.19 26.23 -13.35
N VAL A 205 4.13 27.02 -13.59
CA VAL A 205 2.84 26.48 -14.05
C VAL A 205 2.76 26.36 -15.57
N THR A 206 3.38 25.32 -16.13
CA THR A 206 3.24 24.95 -17.57
C THR A 206 2.48 23.63 -17.77
N THR A 207 2.16 23.28 -19.01
CA THR A 207 1.52 21.99 -19.36
C THR A 207 2.38 20.79 -18.97
N ALA A 208 3.71 20.88 -19.08
CA ALA A 208 4.61 19.76 -18.78
C ALA A 208 4.61 19.41 -17.28
N HIS A 209 4.77 20.43 -16.41
CA HIS A 209 4.71 20.28 -14.96
C HIS A 209 3.38 19.65 -14.49
N ARG A 210 2.26 20.00 -15.14
CA ARG A 210 0.95 19.38 -14.89
C ARG A 210 0.88 17.90 -15.26
N GLN A 211 1.60 17.44 -16.28
CA GLN A 211 1.68 16.00 -16.61
C GLN A 211 2.60 15.25 -15.63
N VAL A 212 3.69 15.86 -15.16
CA VAL A 212 4.56 15.26 -14.12
C VAL A 212 3.78 15.02 -12.84
N LEU A 213 3.04 16.03 -12.36
CA LEU A 213 2.20 15.91 -11.17
C LEU A 213 1.05 14.93 -11.35
N ARG A 214 0.43 14.90 -12.53
CA ARG A 214 -0.57 13.90 -12.87
C ARG A 214 0.00 12.48 -12.80
N ALA A 215 1.18 12.25 -13.38
CA ALA A 215 1.85 10.96 -13.32
C ALA A 215 2.23 10.56 -11.88
N ARG A 216 2.70 11.51 -11.05
CA ARG A 216 2.90 11.28 -9.61
C ARG A 216 1.61 10.81 -8.92
N ASP A 217 0.50 11.52 -9.16
CA ASP A 217 -0.78 11.23 -8.51
C ASP A 217 -1.42 9.92 -9.01
N GLU A 218 -1.18 9.54 -10.27
CA GLU A 218 -1.58 8.25 -10.85
C GLU A 218 -0.72 7.10 -10.30
N ILE A 219 0.61 7.23 -10.29
CA ILE A 219 1.55 6.24 -9.69
C ILE A 219 1.29 6.04 -8.19
N TRP A 220 1.00 7.10 -7.44
CA TRP A 220 0.64 7.01 -6.02
C TRP A 220 -0.68 6.25 -5.80
N GLN A 221 -1.67 6.42 -6.68
CA GLN A 221 -2.93 5.67 -6.61
C GLN A 221 -2.75 4.19 -6.98
N GLU A 222 -1.91 3.86 -7.96
CA GLU A 222 -1.55 2.47 -8.28
C GLU A 222 -0.81 1.80 -7.10
N PHE A 223 0.14 2.52 -6.48
CA PHE A 223 0.85 2.06 -5.30
C PHE A 223 -0.10 1.77 -4.12
N LEU A 224 -1.03 2.69 -3.82
CA LEU A 224 -2.01 2.51 -2.73
C LEU A 224 -2.91 1.29 -2.96
N GLN A 225 -3.36 1.05 -4.21
CA GLN A 225 -4.16 -0.14 -4.56
C GLN A 225 -3.36 -1.43 -4.40
N SER A 226 -2.10 -1.43 -4.85
CA SER A 226 -1.18 -2.57 -4.68
C SER A 226 -0.90 -2.87 -3.20
N MET A 227 -0.77 -1.82 -2.37
CA MET A 227 -0.55 -1.99 -0.93
C MET A 227 -1.79 -2.54 -0.21
N ASP A 228 -2.99 -1.99 -0.44
CA ASP A 228 -4.23 -2.48 0.16
C ASP A 228 -4.49 -3.96 -0.23
N HIS A 229 -4.27 -4.30 -1.50
CA HIS A 229 -4.38 -5.67 -1.99
C HIS A 229 -3.40 -6.62 -1.31
N THR A 230 -2.09 -6.29 -1.29
CA THR A 230 -1.06 -7.18 -0.71
C THR A 230 -1.09 -7.23 0.82
N ALA A 231 -1.57 -6.18 1.50
CA ALA A 231 -1.85 -6.19 2.93
C ALA A 231 -3.07 -7.07 3.25
N THR A 232 -4.13 -7.00 2.44
CA THR A 232 -5.33 -7.84 2.58
C THR A 232 -5.02 -9.32 2.31
N GLU A 233 -4.27 -9.64 1.25
CA GLU A 233 -3.82 -11.01 0.94
C GLU A 233 -2.96 -11.57 2.09
N THR A 234 -2.02 -10.77 2.60
CA THR A 234 -1.16 -11.15 3.73
C THR A 234 -1.98 -11.44 4.99
N SER A 235 -2.89 -10.55 5.37
CA SER A 235 -3.79 -10.75 6.50
C SER A 235 -4.63 -12.02 6.34
N ALA A 236 -5.29 -12.20 5.18
CA ALA A 236 -6.11 -13.37 4.90
C ALA A 236 -5.32 -14.68 4.93
N LYS A 237 -4.08 -14.70 4.38
CA LYS A 237 -3.20 -15.88 4.42
C LYS A 237 -2.91 -16.29 5.87
N PHE A 238 -2.45 -15.36 6.71
CA PHE A 238 -2.08 -15.71 8.09
C PHE A 238 -3.32 -16.00 8.96
N GLU A 239 -4.44 -15.33 8.75
CA GLU A 239 -5.72 -15.65 9.41
C GLU A 239 -6.21 -17.05 9.04
N HIS A 240 -6.08 -17.47 7.78
CA HIS A 240 -6.38 -18.85 7.38
C HIS A 240 -5.49 -19.88 8.08
N LEU A 241 -4.19 -19.61 8.24
CA LEU A 241 -3.27 -20.49 8.99
C LEU A 241 -3.65 -20.58 10.49
N ILE A 242 -3.90 -19.44 11.13
CA ILE A 242 -4.30 -19.35 12.55
C ILE A 242 -5.66 -20.02 12.78
N HIS A 243 -6.63 -19.81 11.88
CA HIS A 243 -7.92 -20.46 11.94
C HIS A 243 -7.80 -21.98 11.74
N GLY A 244 -6.97 -22.42 10.77
CA GLY A 244 -6.72 -23.85 10.54
C GLY A 244 -6.10 -24.56 11.75
N GLU A 245 -5.16 -23.94 12.45
CA GLU A 245 -4.61 -24.48 13.69
C GLU A 245 -5.58 -24.39 14.89
N THR A 246 -6.41 -23.35 14.96
CA THR A 246 -7.45 -23.23 16.00
C THR A 246 -8.55 -24.28 15.83
N HIS A 247 -9.00 -24.48 14.58
CA HIS A 247 -9.96 -25.53 14.22
C HIS A 247 -9.38 -26.93 14.45
N TRP A 248 -8.10 -27.13 14.12
CA TRP A 248 -7.39 -28.35 14.47
C TRP A 248 -7.39 -28.61 15.98
N ARG A 249 -7.04 -27.63 16.82
CA ARG A 249 -7.11 -27.78 18.30
C ARG A 249 -8.54 -28.10 18.80
N ALA A 250 -9.57 -27.60 18.11
CA ALA A 250 -10.96 -27.92 18.44
C ALA A 250 -11.40 -29.34 17.99
N GLN A 251 -10.80 -29.90 16.94
CA GLN A 251 -10.96 -31.31 16.55
C GLN A 251 -10.13 -32.24 17.45
N TRP A 252 -8.89 -31.85 17.73
CA TRP A 252 -7.91 -32.49 18.61
C TRP A 252 -8.52 -32.92 19.93
N VAL A 253 -9.02 -31.94 20.69
CA VAL A 253 -9.59 -32.16 22.02
C VAL A 253 -10.76 -33.14 21.96
N LYS A 254 -11.63 -33.05 20.96
CA LYS A 254 -12.78 -33.96 20.77
C LYS A 254 -12.35 -35.40 20.43
N SER A 255 -11.21 -35.60 19.77
CA SER A 255 -10.66 -36.93 19.48
C SER A 255 -10.03 -37.55 20.74
N VAL A 256 -9.28 -36.76 21.51
CA VAL A 256 -8.75 -37.17 22.83
C VAL A 256 -9.88 -37.52 23.81
N GLU A 257 -10.93 -36.68 23.89
CA GLU A 257 -12.12 -36.92 24.73
C GLU A 257 -12.83 -38.24 24.39
N LYS A 258 -12.97 -38.57 23.10
CA LYS A 258 -13.55 -39.85 22.66
C LYS A 258 -12.73 -41.05 23.15
N LEU A 259 -11.39 -40.98 23.11
CA LEU A 259 -10.53 -42.05 23.61
C LEU A 259 -10.63 -42.20 25.14
N VAL A 260 -10.62 -41.08 25.88
CA VAL A 260 -10.80 -41.07 27.35
C VAL A 260 -12.16 -41.63 27.75
N ASN A 261 -13.22 -41.33 27.01
CA ASN A 261 -14.56 -41.84 27.30
C ASN A 261 -14.74 -43.30 26.88
N ALA A 262 -14.10 -43.76 25.79
CA ALA A 262 -14.07 -45.17 25.42
C ALA A 262 -13.39 -46.03 26.49
N GLY A 263 -12.29 -45.55 27.08
CA GLY A 263 -11.56 -46.22 28.16
C GLY A 263 -12.36 -46.42 29.45
N LYS A 264 -13.36 -45.56 29.70
CA LYS A 264 -14.22 -45.61 30.89
C LYS A 264 -15.42 -46.55 30.75
N LYS A 265 -15.73 -47.07 29.55
CA LYS A 265 -16.88 -47.97 29.39
C LYS A 265 -16.54 -49.33 30.04
N PRO A 266 -17.29 -49.78 31.06
CA PRO A 266 -16.96 -51.00 31.76
C PRO A 266 -17.02 -52.21 30.81
N GLN A 267 -15.99 -53.06 30.83
CA GLN A 267 -15.95 -54.30 30.02
C GLN A 267 -16.87 -55.42 30.56
N GLY A 268 -17.81 -55.07 31.44
CA GLY A 268 -18.65 -55.98 32.20
C GLY A 268 -20.14 -55.81 31.92
N GLU A 269 -20.56 -55.96 30.67
CA GLU A 269 -21.78 -56.73 30.43
C GLU A 269 -21.31 -58.19 30.28
N PRO A 270 -21.55 -59.06 31.27
CA PRO A 270 -21.18 -60.47 31.14
C PRO A 270 -21.98 -61.05 29.97
N ARG A 271 -21.28 -61.64 28.99
CA ARG A 271 -21.94 -62.49 28.00
C ARG A 271 -22.62 -63.62 28.75
N GLU A 272 -23.95 -63.61 28.78
CA GLU A 272 -24.72 -64.75 29.26
C GLU A 272 -24.31 -65.98 28.44
N THR A 273 -23.60 -66.90 29.09
CA THR A 273 -23.25 -68.19 28.52
C THR A 273 -24.52 -69.02 28.46
N ALA A 274 -25.27 -68.88 27.37
CA ALA A 274 -26.44 -69.69 27.07
C ALA A 274 -26.03 -71.17 27.08
N ALA A 275 -26.35 -71.86 28.17
CA ALA A 275 -26.01 -73.25 28.37
C ALA A 275 -26.96 -74.14 27.54
N SER A 276 -26.38 -75.12 26.85
CA SER A 276 -27.04 -76.21 26.14
C SER A 276 -26.10 -77.40 26.09
#